data_AF-W7TCA3-F1
#
_entry.id   AF-W7TCA3-F1
#
_cell.length_a   1.000
_cell.length_b   1.000
_cell.length_c   1.000
_cell.angle_alpha   90.00
_cell.angle_beta   90.00
_cell.angle_gamma   90.00
#
_symmetry.space_group_name_H-M   'P 1'
#
loop_
_entity.id
_entity.type
_entity.pdbx_description
1 polymer ?
#
loop_
_entity_poly.entity_id
_entity_poly.type
_entity_poly.pdbx_seq_one_letter_code
_entity_poly.pdbx_strand_id
1 'polypeptide(L)'
;DFGPDDEDIAWTPPYVSAIPEVASIALNRLDQFLVLASDGLWDVFENEEVVSLVVGWREEGREGRAIATLLVEAALERVADSLGMSVEELGRVKEGRERRRKHDDITVVVVLLEEERKGECPLEGSQAWEEEISGEVDDFIYPEEEGGAEGGAEGGIEGGEEGRPDLMSLDEGRKEL
;
A
#
# COMPACT_ATOMS: atom_id res chain seq x y z
N ASP A 1 -31.28 25.60 -9.57
CA ASP A 1 -32.47 25.22 -10.34
C ASP A 1 -32.32 23.74 -10.65
N PHE A 2 -32.66 22.92 -9.65
CA PHE A 2 -32.77 21.46 -9.74
C PHE A 2 -34.22 21.22 -9.34
N GLY A 3 -35.01 20.68 -10.27
CA GLY A 3 -36.47 20.53 -10.13
C GLY A 3 -36.83 19.34 -9.24
N PRO A 4 -38.10 19.25 -8.79
CA PRO A 4 -38.58 18.22 -7.87
C PRO A 4 -38.80 16.83 -8.51
N ASP A 5 -38.19 16.55 -9.67
CA ASP A 5 -38.40 15.31 -10.44
C ASP A 5 -37.15 14.39 -10.45
N ASP A 6 -36.08 14.71 -9.71
CA ASP A 6 -34.86 13.88 -9.60
C ASP A 6 -34.97 12.83 -8.46
N GLU A 7 -36.11 12.15 -8.31
CA GLU A 7 -36.30 11.11 -7.27
C GLU A 7 -35.76 9.72 -7.66
N ASP A 8 -35.17 9.54 -8.85
CA ASP A 8 -34.66 8.24 -9.31
C ASP A 8 -33.24 8.29 -9.91
N ILE A 9 -32.32 9.09 -9.34
CA ILE A 9 -30.89 8.76 -9.50
C ILE A 9 -30.58 7.62 -8.54
N ALA A 10 -30.94 6.40 -8.94
CA ALA A 10 -30.60 5.19 -8.23
C ALA A 10 -29.07 5.13 -8.09
N TRP A 11 -28.58 5.35 -6.87
CA TRP A 11 -27.21 5.06 -6.47
C TRP A 11 -26.98 3.56 -6.75
N THR A 12 -26.25 3.27 -7.83
CA THR A 12 -26.05 1.91 -8.34
C THR A 12 -24.60 1.48 -8.05
N PRO A 13 -24.30 1.01 -6.81
CA PRO A 13 -23.04 0.34 -6.52
C PRO A 13 -22.89 -0.93 -7.38
N PRO A 14 -21.65 -1.44 -7.60
CA PRO A 14 -20.42 -1.13 -6.87
C PRO A 14 -19.54 -0.02 -7.49
N TYR A 15 -19.01 0.87 -6.64
CA TYR A 15 -18.14 2.00 -7.03
C TYR A 15 -16.64 1.72 -6.96
N VAL A 16 -16.25 0.63 -6.29
CA VAL A 16 -14.86 0.23 -6.10
C VAL A 16 -14.73 -1.22 -6.52
N SER A 17 -13.71 -1.49 -7.33
CA SER A 17 -13.33 -2.83 -7.73
C SER A 17 -11.90 -3.10 -7.31
N ALA A 18 -11.63 -4.32 -6.86
CA ALA A 18 -10.26 -4.81 -6.60
C ALA A 18 -9.62 -5.42 -7.86
N ILE A 19 -10.28 -5.33 -9.03
CA ILE A 19 -9.74 -5.77 -10.31
C ILE A 19 -8.62 -4.80 -10.71
N PRO A 20 -7.37 -5.27 -10.88
CA PRO A 20 -6.26 -4.42 -11.27
C PRO A 20 -6.25 -4.15 -12.77
N GLU A 21 -5.53 -3.10 -13.17
CA GLU A 21 -5.07 -2.96 -14.54
C GLU A 21 -3.83 -3.82 -14.76
N VAL A 22 -3.81 -4.59 -15.86
CA VAL A 22 -2.71 -5.50 -16.19
C VAL A 22 -2.03 -5.04 -17.48
N ALA A 23 -0.72 -4.83 -17.42
CA ALA A 23 0.10 -4.48 -18.58
C ALA A 23 1.30 -5.44 -18.69
N SER A 24 1.57 -5.92 -19.90
CA SER A 24 2.72 -6.77 -20.22
C SER A 24 3.73 -6.02 -21.08
N ILE A 25 4.97 -5.92 -20.62
CA ILE A 25 6.06 -5.24 -21.33
C ILE A 25 7.16 -6.26 -21.66
N ALA A 26 7.49 -6.39 -22.93
CA ALA A 26 8.60 -7.22 -23.36
C ALA A 26 9.93 -6.52 -23.07
N LEU A 27 10.73 -7.11 -22.17
CA LEU A 27 12.05 -6.57 -21.83
C LEU A 27 12.99 -6.61 -23.03
N ASN A 28 13.69 -5.50 -23.25
CA ASN A 28 14.74 -5.34 -24.24
C ASN A 28 16.12 -5.28 -23.56
N ARG A 29 17.20 -5.31 -24.35
CA ARG A 29 18.58 -5.31 -23.83
C ARG A 29 19.03 -3.97 -23.22
N LEU A 30 18.31 -2.89 -23.51
CA LEU A 30 18.57 -1.55 -22.98
C LEU A 30 17.85 -1.32 -21.65
N ASP A 31 16.92 -2.19 -21.26
CA ASP A 31 16.22 -2.09 -19.97
C ASP A 31 17.17 -2.53 -18.85
N GLN A 32 17.48 -1.60 -17.93
CA GLN A 32 18.52 -1.80 -16.92
C GLN A 32 17.96 -2.12 -15.54
N PHE A 33 16.78 -1.60 -15.21
CA PHE A 33 16.16 -1.77 -13.90
C PHE A 33 14.66 -1.47 -13.96
N LEU A 34 13.95 -1.90 -12.92
CA LEU A 34 12.56 -1.54 -12.63
C LEU A 34 12.48 -0.97 -11.21
N VAL A 35 11.81 0.17 -11.07
CA VAL A 35 11.47 0.76 -9.76
C VAL A 35 9.98 0.60 -9.55
N LEU A 36 9.61 -0.03 -8.44
CA LEU A 36 8.24 -0.07 -7.94
C LEU A 36 8.22 0.67 -6.62
N ALA A 37 7.29 1.61 -6.46
CA ALA A 37 7.16 2.34 -5.21
C ALA A 37 5.72 2.75 -4.93
N SER A 38 5.39 2.97 -3.65
CA SER A 38 4.16 3.64 -3.25
C SER A 38 4.16 5.10 -3.69
N ASP A 39 2.98 5.71 -3.71
CA ASP A 39 2.76 7.14 -3.94
C ASP A 39 3.65 8.03 -3.08
N GLY A 40 3.95 7.64 -1.84
CA GLY A 40 4.86 8.38 -0.97
C GLY A 40 6.24 8.70 -1.57
N LEU A 41 6.77 7.90 -2.52
CA LEU A 41 7.98 8.27 -3.27
C LEU A 41 7.67 9.27 -4.39
N TRP A 42 6.63 8.99 -5.18
CA TRP A 42 6.25 9.74 -6.38
C TRP A 42 5.62 11.11 -6.08
N ASP A 43 5.14 11.31 -4.85
CA ASP A 43 4.72 12.62 -4.34
C ASP A 43 5.91 13.57 -4.13
N VAL A 44 7.13 13.02 -4.02
CA VAL A 44 8.35 13.77 -3.67
C VAL A 44 9.29 13.94 -4.87
N PHE A 45 9.27 13.01 -5.82
CA PHE A 45 10.17 13.01 -6.97
C PHE A 45 9.43 12.83 -8.29
N GLU A 46 9.95 13.48 -9.33
CA GLU A 46 9.59 13.16 -10.70
C GLU A 46 10.25 11.83 -11.15
N ASN A 47 9.63 11.14 -12.11
CA ASN A 47 10.12 9.85 -12.62
C ASN A 47 11.57 9.95 -13.12
N GLU A 48 11.89 11.03 -13.83
CA GLU A 48 13.21 11.30 -14.39
C GLU A 48 14.28 11.55 -13.33
N GLU A 49 13.92 12.17 -12.19
CA GLU A 49 14.82 12.35 -11.05
C GLU A 49 15.19 11.00 -10.43
N VAL A 50 14.19 10.13 -10.21
CA VAL A 50 14.40 8.78 -9.67
C VAL A 50 15.29 7.97 -10.60
N VAL A 51 15.02 8.00 -11.91
CA VAL A 51 15.86 7.32 -12.91
C VAL A 51 17.31 7.79 -12.84
N SER A 52 17.53 9.11 -12.75
CA SER A 52 18.88 9.70 -12.69
C SER A 52 19.66 9.26 -11.45
N LEU A 53 18.99 9.23 -10.28
CA LEU A 53 19.58 8.76 -9.03
C LEU A 53 19.94 7.28 -9.09
N VAL A 54 19.02 6.44 -9.57
CA VAL A 54 19.23 4.99 -9.68
C VAL A 54 20.37 4.66 -10.64
N VAL A 55 20.44 5.33 -11.79
CA VAL A 55 21.55 5.16 -12.74
C VAL A 55 22.89 5.50 -12.09
N GLY A 56 22.98 6.66 -11.42
CA GLY A 56 24.22 7.07 -10.75
C GLY A 56 24.67 6.06 -9.69
N TRP A 57 23.79 5.64 -8.79
CA TRP A 57 24.14 4.66 -7.75
C TRP A 57 24.42 3.27 -8.31
N ARG A 58 23.76 2.86 -9.39
CA ARG A 58 24.07 1.61 -10.08
C ARG A 58 25.48 1.65 -10.69
N GLU A 59 25.88 2.76 -11.31
CA GLU A 59 27.22 2.94 -11.87
C GLU A 59 28.32 2.93 -10.78
N GLU A 60 27.98 3.38 -9.57
CA GLU A 60 28.82 3.22 -8.37
C GLU A 60 28.90 1.76 -7.87
N GLY A 61 28.17 0.83 -8.48
CA GLY A 61 28.15 -0.59 -8.11
C GLY A 61 27.25 -0.91 -6.93
N ARG A 62 26.26 -0.06 -6.62
CA ARG A 62 25.30 -0.31 -5.53
C ARG A 62 24.28 -1.38 -5.93
N GLU A 63 24.00 -2.30 -5.03
CA GLU A 63 22.97 -3.31 -5.21
C GLU A 63 21.55 -2.71 -5.11
N GLY A 64 20.56 -3.37 -5.71
CA GLY A 64 19.18 -2.88 -5.74
C GLY A 64 18.59 -2.57 -4.36
N ARG A 65 18.89 -3.40 -3.33
CA ARG A 65 18.46 -3.12 -1.95
C ARG A 65 19.05 -1.82 -1.40
N ALA A 66 20.33 -1.56 -1.67
CA ALA A 66 20.98 -0.34 -1.22
C ALA A 66 20.41 0.89 -1.94
N ILE A 67 20.16 0.78 -3.24
CA ILE A 67 19.52 1.83 -4.04
C ILE A 67 18.13 2.14 -3.51
N ALA A 68 17.32 1.12 -3.20
CA ALA A 68 15.99 1.31 -2.61
C ALA A 68 16.05 2.07 -1.28
N THR A 69 16.99 1.72 -0.39
CA THR A 69 17.20 2.45 0.87
C THR A 69 17.61 3.90 0.63
N LEU A 70 18.52 4.16 -0.30
CA LEU A 70 18.93 5.52 -0.65
C LEU A 70 17.79 6.36 -1.22
N LEU A 71 16.89 5.77 -2.02
CA LEU A 71 15.69 6.47 -2.51
C LEU A 71 14.79 6.89 -1.36
N VAL A 72 14.59 6.02 -0.37
CA VAL A 72 13.81 6.34 0.84
C VAL A 72 14.49 7.46 1.65
N GLU A 73 15.80 7.38 1.86
CA GLU A 73 16.56 8.41 2.57
C GLU A 73 16.48 9.76 1.86
N ALA A 74 16.70 9.78 0.54
CA ALA A 74 16.61 11.00 -0.28
C ALA A 74 15.19 11.60 -0.28
N ALA A 75 14.15 10.76 -0.24
CA ALA A 75 12.77 11.23 -0.13
C ALA A 75 12.52 11.90 1.21
N LEU A 76 12.97 11.29 2.32
CA LEU A 76 12.84 11.86 3.65
C LEU A 76 13.62 13.18 3.79
N GLU A 77 14.82 13.27 3.20
CA GLU A 77 15.60 14.51 3.15
C GLU A 77 14.84 15.63 2.43
N ARG A 78 14.29 15.36 1.24
CA ARG A 78 13.54 16.35 0.46
C ARG A 78 12.26 16.81 1.17
N VAL A 79 11.56 15.88 1.84
CA VAL A 79 10.40 16.23 2.68
C VAL A 79 10.85 17.11 3.85
N ALA A 80 11.90 16.73 4.56
CA ALA A 80 12.42 17.47 5.70
C ALA A 80 12.83 18.91 5.29
N ASP A 81 13.56 19.04 4.17
CA ASP A 81 13.97 20.31 3.59
C ASP A 81 12.76 21.18 3.22
N SER A 82 11.73 20.61 2.60
CA SER A 82 10.51 21.36 2.23
C SER A 82 9.73 21.87 3.45
N LEU A 83 9.84 21.18 4.59
CA LEU A 83 9.24 21.57 5.86
C LEU A 83 10.18 22.44 6.73
N GLY A 84 11.42 22.67 6.28
CA GLY A 84 12.42 23.44 7.02
C GLY A 84 12.83 22.80 8.34
N MET A 85 12.87 21.47 8.41
CA MET A 85 13.30 20.70 9.57
C MET A 85 14.29 19.60 9.20
N SER A 86 14.93 18.99 10.19
CA SER A 86 15.82 17.85 9.97
C SER A 86 15.04 16.53 9.81
N VAL A 87 15.66 15.54 9.14
CA VAL A 87 15.11 14.18 9.02
C VAL A 87 14.84 13.55 10.39
N GLU A 88 15.69 13.84 11.39
CA GLU A 88 15.45 13.33 12.74
C GLU A 88 14.23 13.98 13.41
N GLU A 89 13.99 15.27 13.19
CA GLU A 89 12.79 15.95 13.68
C GLU A 89 11.54 15.41 12.99
N LEU A 90 11.63 15.12 11.68
CA LEU A 90 10.57 14.47 10.91
C LEU A 90 10.24 13.07 11.47
N GLY A 91 11.25 12.26 11.79
CA GLY A 91 11.08 10.94 12.38
C GLY A 91 10.54 10.95 13.82
N ARG A 92 10.70 12.06 14.55
CA ARG A 92 10.15 12.23 15.92
C ARG A 92 8.69 12.69 15.91
N VAL A 93 8.12 13.03 14.75
CA VAL A 93 6.70 13.36 14.64
C VAL A 93 5.88 12.14 15.05
N LYS A 94 5.04 12.31 16.08
CA LYS A 94 4.18 11.23 16.59
C LYS A 94 3.32 10.66 15.47
N GLU A 95 3.18 9.34 15.48
CA GLU A 95 2.32 8.62 14.55
C GLU A 95 0.88 9.16 14.59
N GLY A 96 0.23 9.23 13.42
CA GLY A 96 -1.14 9.71 13.27
C GLY A 96 -1.30 10.79 12.21
N ARG A 97 -2.39 11.55 12.28
CA ARG A 97 -2.80 12.52 11.25
C ARG A 97 -1.76 13.61 11.00
N GLU A 98 -0.96 13.96 12.01
CA GLU A 98 0.09 14.98 11.86
C GLU A 98 1.29 14.46 11.04
N ARG A 99 1.65 13.17 11.19
CA ARG A 99 2.68 12.51 10.36
C ARG A 99 2.19 12.32 8.92
N ARG A 100 0.98 11.77 8.72
CA ARG A 100 0.39 11.53 7.38
C ARG A 100 0.13 12.80 6.57
N ARG A 101 0.12 13.97 7.22
CA ARG A 101 0.08 15.27 6.53
C ARG A 101 1.45 15.73 6.05
N LYS A 102 2.53 15.18 6.59
CA LYS A 102 3.92 15.56 6.31
C LYS A 102 4.57 14.62 5.29
N HIS A 103 4.33 13.31 5.40
CA HIS A 103 4.64 12.32 4.36
C HIS A 103 3.74 11.09 4.51
N ASP A 104 3.49 10.38 3.41
CA ASP A 104 2.87 9.05 3.46
C ASP A 104 3.92 7.95 3.76
N ASP A 105 3.48 6.70 3.88
CA ASP A 105 4.37 5.56 4.03
C ASP A 105 5.12 5.31 2.69
N ILE A 106 6.46 5.40 2.73
CA ILE A 106 7.32 5.26 1.55
C ILE A 106 7.84 3.83 1.48
N THR A 107 7.43 3.09 0.46
CA THR A 107 7.95 1.75 0.15
C THR A 107 8.55 1.76 -1.24
N VAL A 108 9.78 1.25 -1.39
CA VAL A 108 10.50 1.20 -2.66
C VAL A 108 11.10 -0.18 -2.87
N VAL A 109 10.93 -0.72 -4.07
CA VAL A 109 11.55 -1.95 -4.54
C VAL A 109 12.28 -1.63 -5.84
N VAL A 110 13.57 -1.95 -5.88
CA VAL A 110 14.41 -1.79 -7.07
C VAL A 110 14.88 -3.15 -7.54
N VAL A 111 14.53 -3.51 -8.77
CA VAL A 111 14.98 -4.73 -9.45
C VAL A 111 16.01 -4.33 -10.48
N LEU A 112 17.25 -4.78 -10.32
CA LEU A 112 18.27 -4.62 -11.34
C LEU A 112 18.12 -5.75 -12.37
N LEU A 113 17.99 -5.40 -13.65
CA LEU A 113 17.89 -6.36 -14.74
C LEU A 113 19.31 -6.68 -15.20
N GLU A 114 19.76 -7.91 -14.96
CA GLU A 114 21.08 -8.36 -15.38
C GLU A 114 21.15 -8.57 -16.89
N GLU A 115 22.32 -8.28 -17.46
CA GLU A 115 22.62 -8.42 -18.88
C GLU A 115 22.98 -9.87 -19.27
N GLU A 116 22.31 -10.88 -18.72
CA GLU A 116 22.51 -12.28 -19.13
C GLU A 116 21.43 -12.74 -20.12
N ARG A 117 21.49 -12.21 -21.35
CA ARG A 117 20.71 -12.75 -22.48
C ARG A 117 21.59 -12.93 -23.72
N LYS A 118 22.62 -13.78 -23.67
CA LYS A 118 23.20 -14.35 -24.89
C LYS A 118 22.24 -15.41 -25.46
N GLY A 119 21.16 -14.96 -26.10
CA GLY A 119 20.19 -15.80 -26.81
C GLY A 119 19.02 -14.95 -27.28
N GLU A 120 18.58 -15.16 -28.52
CA GLU A 120 17.45 -14.45 -29.14
C GLU A 120 16.20 -14.40 -28.26
N CYS A 121 15.46 -13.29 -28.36
CA CYS A 121 14.12 -13.17 -27.81
C CYS A 121 13.19 -14.11 -28.61
N PRO A 122 12.62 -15.19 -28.04
CA PRO A 122 11.61 -15.97 -28.75
C PRO A 122 10.27 -15.27 -28.59
N LEU A 123 10.04 -14.19 -29.35
CA LEU A 123 8.70 -13.61 -29.53
C LEU A 123 8.05 -14.16 -30.80
N GLU A 124 8.07 -15.48 -30.93
CA GLU A 124 7.25 -16.24 -31.89
C GLU A 124 6.47 -17.28 -31.08
N GLY A 125 5.55 -16.79 -30.24
CA GLY A 125 4.79 -17.65 -29.32
C GLY A 125 3.82 -16.95 -28.37
N SER A 126 3.58 -15.64 -28.52
CA SER A 126 2.76 -14.83 -27.61
C SER A 126 1.28 -15.26 -27.48
N GLN A 127 0.83 -16.30 -28.17
CA GLN A 127 -0.55 -16.81 -28.08
C GLN A 127 -0.78 -17.80 -26.93
N ALA A 128 0.27 -18.28 -26.24
CA ALA A 128 0.13 -19.36 -25.26
C ALA A 128 -0.34 -18.91 -23.86
N TRP A 129 -0.27 -17.61 -23.53
CA TRP A 129 -0.58 -17.11 -22.18
C TRP A 129 -1.94 -16.39 -22.08
N GLU A 130 -2.58 -16.08 -23.20
CA GLU A 130 -3.90 -15.44 -23.21
C GLU A 130 -5.05 -16.43 -22.92
N GLU A 131 -4.86 -17.74 -23.13
CA GLU A 131 -5.92 -18.74 -22.88
C GLU A 131 -6.08 -19.12 -21.39
N GLU A 132 -5.03 -19.04 -20.56
CA GLU A 132 -5.10 -19.46 -19.14
C GLU A 132 -5.75 -18.43 -18.21
N ILE A 133 -5.85 -17.16 -18.61
CA ILE A 133 -6.49 -16.10 -17.79
C ILE A 133 -8.01 -16.03 -18.03
N SER A 134 -8.55 -16.88 -18.91
CA SER A 134 -10.01 -17.00 -19.14
C SER A 134 -10.75 -17.84 -18.07
N GLY A 135 -10.05 -18.27 -17.01
CA GLY A 135 -10.65 -18.97 -15.88
C GLY A 135 -11.75 -18.12 -15.24
N GLU A 136 -12.97 -18.64 -15.33
CA GLU A 136 -14.22 -18.13 -14.75
C GLU A 136 -13.97 -17.51 -13.36
N VAL A 137 -14.21 -16.21 -13.24
CA VAL A 137 -14.25 -15.55 -11.93
C VAL A 137 -15.52 -16.06 -11.28
N ASP A 138 -15.41 -16.99 -10.33
CA ASP A 138 -16.55 -17.38 -9.51
C ASP A 138 -17.12 -16.11 -8.86
N ASP A 139 -18.34 -15.73 -9.27
CA ASP A 139 -19.15 -14.71 -8.60
C ASP A 139 -19.30 -15.16 -7.15
N PHE A 140 -18.52 -14.56 -6.26
CA PHE A 140 -18.61 -14.82 -4.83
C PHE A 140 -19.91 -14.18 -4.33
N ILE A 141 -21.01 -14.95 -4.45
CA ILE A 141 -22.33 -14.59 -3.94
C ILE A 141 -22.18 -14.33 -2.43
N TYR A 142 -22.37 -13.07 -2.04
CA TYR A 142 -22.59 -12.71 -0.64
C TYR A 142 -23.89 -13.37 -0.17
N PRO A 143 -23.88 -14.20 0.88
CA PRO A 143 -25.12 -14.79 1.39
C PRO A 143 -26.03 -13.68 1.91
N GLU A 144 -27.24 -13.60 1.34
CA GLU A 144 -28.31 -12.76 1.86
C GLU A 144 -28.65 -13.24 3.29
N GLU A 145 -28.54 -12.35 4.27
CA GLU A 145 -29.10 -12.63 5.60
C GLU A 145 -30.63 -12.64 5.49
N GLU A 146 -31.19 -13.84 5.48
CA GLU A 146 -32.64 -14.04 5.53
C GLU A 146 -33.20 -13.47 6.84
N GLY A 147 -34.09 -12.50 6.69
CA GLY A 147 -34.91 -11.98 7.78
C GLY A 147 -35.81 -13.08 8.36
N GLY A 148 -35.56 -13.41 9.63
CA GLY A 148 -36.46 -14.21 10.46
C GLY A 148 -37.31 -13.30 11.35
N ALA A 149 -38.60 -13.23 11.05
CA ALA A 149 -39.60 -12.65 11.93
C ALA A 149 -40.08 -13.66 13.00
N GLU A 150 -40.57 -13.09 14.11
CA GLU A 150 -41.48 -13.63 15.13
C GLU A 150 -40.92 -14.38 16.35
N GLY A 151 -41.36 -13.93 17.54
CA GLY A 151 -41.32 -14.70 18.78
C GLY A 151 -41.27 -13.85 20.05
N GLY A 152 -42.42 -13.36 20.52
CA GLY A 152 -42.52 -12.70 21.83
C GLY A 152 -42.43 -13.68 23.00
N ALA A 153 -41.87 -13.23 24.12
CA ALA A 153 -42.21 -13.69 25.47
C ALA A 153 -41.69 -12.69 26.51
N GLU A 154 -42.61 -12.21 27.34
CA GLU A 154 -42.38 -11.42 28.55
C GLU A 154 -41.64 -12.24 29.62
N GLY A 155 -40.85 -11.56 30.46
CA GLY A 155 -40.26 -12.16 31.66
C GLY A 155 -39.19 -11.28 32.28
N GLY A 156 -39.60 -10.35 33.17
CA GLY A 156 -38.67 -9.57 33.98
C GLY A 156 -38.19 -10.35 35.20
N ILE A 157 -36.94 -10.12 35.62
CA ILE A 157 -36.45 -10.29 37.00
C ILE A 157 -35.32 -9.27 37.23
N GLU A 158 -35.43 -8.52 38.34
CA GLU A 158 -34.47 -7.55 38.87
C GLU A 158 -33.21 -8.20 39.48
N GLY A 159 -32.12 -7.44 39.55
CA GLY A 159 -31.26 -7.38 40.74
C GLY A 159 -29.78 -7.77 40.63
N GLY A 160 -28.90 -6.88 41.12
CA GLY A 160 -27.54 -7.18 41.61
C GLY A 160 -26.41 -6.65 40.73
N GLU A 161 -25.91 -5.43 40.92
CA GLU A 161 -24.84 -5.01 41.86
C GLU A 161 -23.42 -5.54 41.58
N GLU A 162 -22.54 -4.55 41.37
CA GLU A 162 -21.14 -4.44 41.80
C GLU A 162 -20.04 -5.34 41.20
N GLY A 163 -18.89 -4.69 40.96
CA GLY A 163 -17.61 -5.40 40.90
C GLY A 163 -16.66 -4.93 39.80
N ARG A 164 -16.25 -3.66 39.83
CA ARG A 164 -14.92 -3.27 39.30
C ARG A 164 -13.86 -3.90 40.20
N PRO A 165 -12.78 -4.49 39.66
CA PRO A 165 -11.54 -4.57 40.39
C PRO A 165 -10.51 -3.57 39.84
N ASP A 166 -9.94 -2.86 40.81
CA ASP A 166 -8.94 -1.82 40.72
C ASP A 166 -7.59 -2.26 40.17
N LEU A 167 -6.93 -1.26 39.59
CA LEU A 167 -5.50 -1.11 39.46
C LEU A 167 -4.79 -1.34 40.81
N MET A 168 -3.86 -2.29 40.87
CA MET A 168 -2.71 -2.22 41.79
C MET A 168 -1.45 -2.86 41.21
N SER A 169 -0.43 -2.02 41.10
CA SER A 169 0.94 -2.26 41.59
C SER A 169 1.74 -3.41 40.97
N LEU A 170 2.57 -3.09 39.97
CA LEU A 170 3.76 -3.89 39.68
C LEU A 170 4.97 -3.29 40.38
N ASP A 171 5.49 -4.15 41.24
CA ASP A 171 6.57 -4.01 42.19
C ASP A 171 7.92 -3.73 41.50
N GLU A 172 8.71 -2.86 42.12
CA GLU A 172 10.10 -2.60 41.76
C GLU A 172 10.99 -3.77 42.18
N GLY A 173 11.94 -4.12 41.32
CA GLY A 173 13.24 -4.60 41.78
C GLY A 173 13.46 -6.10 41.73
N ARG A 174 14.17 -6.54 40.69
CA ARG A 174 15.19 -7.59 40.87
C ARG A 174 16.41 -7.32 40.00
N LYS A 175 17.52 -7.06 40.67
CA LYS A 175 18.91 -7.08 40.19
C LYS A 175 19.37 -8.53 39.95
N GLU A 176 20.53 -8.64 39.28
CA GLU A 176 21.42 -9.82 39.10
C GLU A 176 21.09 -10.64 37.84
N LEU A 177 21.99 -10.90 36.88
CA LEU A 177 23.44 -10.73 36.70
C LEU A 177 23.74 -10.53 35.20
#